data_AF-A0A9D2CCT4-F1
#
_entry.id   AF-A0A9D2CCT4-F1
#
_cell.length_a   1.000
_cell.length_b   1.000
_cell.length_c   1.000
_cell.angle_alpha   90.00
_cell.angle_beta   90.00
_cell.angle_gamma   90.00
#
_symmetry.space_group_name_H-M   'P 1'
#
loop_
_entity.id
_entity.type
_entity.pdbx_description
1 polymer ?
#
loop_
_entity_poly.entity_id
_entity_poly.type
_entity_poly.pdbx_seq_one_letter_code
_entity_poly.pdbx_strand_id
1 'polypeptide(L)'
;MKKQIFAAVTALCLMATTTLFAQESKPKAEPKTPPTAEQIAQRQTDRMTERLKLTEAQAKQVYELNLAQVKEMQAMREKMRAARKAEADKMKSILTTEQFMQWSQMQGPRPGQHGKAPHMKGKKGQKHGDCPKDCPRKDCPRKDCPRKK
;
A
#
# COMPACT_ATOMS: atom_id res chain seq x y z
N MET A 1 -6.94 13.74 -81.21
CA MET A 1 -6.33 14.90 -80.50
C MET A 1 -7.09 15.15 -79.20
N LYS A 2 -6.36 15.55 -78.13
CA LYS A 2 -6.78 15.88 -76.73
C LYS A 2 -6.90 14.67 -75.80
N LYS A 3 -5.79 14.21 -75.19
CA LYS A 3 -5.09 14.69 -73.97
C LYS A 3 -5.94 14.54 -72.70
N GLN A 4 -5.66 13.54 -71.86
CA GLN A 4 -5.33 13.70 -70.44
C GLN A 4 -4.53 12.49 -69.95
N ILE A 5 -3.65 12.75 -69.00
CA ILE A 5 -2.42 12.02 -68.68
C ILE A 5 -2.65 11.06 -67.51
N PHE A 6 -2.01 9.90 -67.60
CA PHE A 6 -1.83 8.88 -66.56
C PHE A 6 -1.02 9.41 -65.36
N ALA A 7 -1.42 9.05 -64.12
CA ALA A 7 -0.51 8.80 -62.97
C ALA A 7 -1.32 8.22 -61.78
N ALA A 8 -1.22 6.90 -61.55
CA ALA A 8 -0.47 6.29 -60.43
C ALA A 8 -1.17 6.49 -59.06
N VAL A 9 -2.02 5.58 -58.57
CA VAL A 9 -1.79 4.20 -58.10
C VAL A 9 -0.64 4.11 -57.09
N THR A 10 -1.05 3.97 -55.83
CA THR A 10 -0.42 3.26 -54.68
C THR A 10 0.88 3.79 -54.06
N ALA A 11 0.74 4.28 -52.82
CA ALA A 11 1.64 4.00 -51.70
C ALA A 11 0.79 4.14 -50.41
N LEU A 12 0.20 3.06 -49.89
CA LEU A 12 0.80 2.17 -48.90
C LEU A 12 1.54 2.92 -47.78
N CYS A 13 0.83 3.19 -46.67
CA CYS A 13 1.31 3.02 -45.28
C CYS A 13 0.25 3.54 -44.28
N LEU A 14 -0.90 2.86 -44.20
CA LEU A 14 -1.71 2.87 -42.98
C LEU A 14 -1.09 1.84 -42.01
N MET A 15 0.05 2.20 -41.44
CA MET A 15 0.61 1.43 -40.33
C MET A 15 -0.18 1.74 -39.08
N ALA A 16 -1.06 0.79 -38.75
CA ALA A 16 -1.61 0.58 -37.43
C ALA A 16 -0.48 0.63 -36.39
N THR A 17 -0.41 1.71 -35.63
CA THR A 17 0.35 1.76 -34.38
C THR A 17 -0.59 1.41 -33.24
N THR A 18 -0.91 0.12 -33.17
CA THR A 18 -1.41 -0.52 -31.96
C THR A 18 -0.31 -0.47 -30.90
N THR A 19 -0.34 0.56 -30.06
CA THR A 19 0.20 0.47 -28.69
C THR A 19 -0.94 0.60 -27.72
N LEU A 20 -1.90 -0.32 -27.82
CA LEU A 20 -2.69 -0.66 -26.64
C LEU A 20 -1.71 -1.34 -25.70
N PHE A 21 -1.28 -0.60 -24.68
CA PHE A 21 -0.60 -1.14 -23.53
C PHE A 21 -1.26 -2.45 -23.15
N ALA A 22 -0.45 -3.50 -23.05
CA ALA A 22 -0.81 -4.73 -22.36
C ALA A 22 -1.09 -4.39 -20.88
N GLN A 23 -2.23 -3.79 -20.59
CA GLN A 23 -2.94 -4.06 -19.35
C GLN A 23 -3.67 -5.37 -19.59
N GLU A 24 -2.91 -6.46 -19.49
CA GLU A 24 -3.50 -7.72 -19.07
C GLU A 24 -4.22 -7.42 -17.77
N SER A 25 -5.53 -7.21 -17.89
CA SER A 25 -6.44 -6.97 -16.79
C SER A 25 -6.42 -8.24 -15.97
N LYS A 26 -5.47 -8.33 -15.03
CA LYS A 26 -5.59 -9.24 -13.89
C LYS A 26 -7.04 -9.12 -13.43
N PRO A 27 -7.78 -10.23 -13.29
CA PRO A 27 -9.17 -10.18 -12.86
C PRO A 27 -9.21 -9.27 -11.64
N LYS A 28 -10.02 -8.21 -11.74
CA LYS A 28 -10.18 -7.18 -10.73
C LYS A 28 -10.56 -7.95 -9.46
N ALA A 29 -9.60 -8.13 -8.55
CA ALA A 29 -9.80 -8.94 -7.38
C ALA A 29 -11.07 -8.44 -6.71
N GLU A 30 -12.04 -9.34 -6.53
CA GLU A 30 -13.32 -8.98 -5.93
C GLU A 30 -13.09 -8.22 -4.63
N PRO A 31 -13.93 -7.21 -4.30
CA PRO A 31 -13.79 -6.46 -3.07
C PRO A 31 -13.85 -7.43 -1.90
N LYS A 32 -12.70 -7.78 -1.32
CA LYS A 32 -12.64 -8.64 -0.15
C LYS A 32 -13.40 -7.94 0.95
N THR A 33 -14.45 -8.58 1.45
CA THR A 33 -15.16 -8.10 2.63
C THR A 33 -14.16 -7.91 3.76
N PRO A 34 -14.24 -6.80 4.52
CA PRO A 34 -13.37 -6.61 5.66
C PRO A 34 -13.58 -7.78 6.64
N PRO A 35 -12.49 -8.33 7.23
CA PRO A 35 -12.63 -9.46 8.13
C PRO A 35 -13.45 -9.09 9.36
N THR A 36 -14.23 -10.05 9.88
CA THR A 36 -15.06 -9.85 11.07
C THR A 36 -14.21 -9.74 12.34
N ALA A 37 -14.79 -9.22 13.43
CA ALA A 37 -14.10 -9.13 14.72
C ALA A 37 -13.58 -10.49 15.20
N GLU A 38 -14.41 -11.52 15.03
CA GLU A 38 -14.08 -12.91 15.37
C GLU A 38 -12.93 -13.45 14.52
N GLN A 39 -12.96 -13.24 13.20
CA GLN A 39 -11.87 -13.65 12.32
C GLN A 39 -10.54 -12.96 12.67
N ILE A 40 -10.60 -11.68 13.07
CA ILE A 40 -9.42 -10.93 13.50
C ILE A 40 -8.91 -11.46 14.85
N ALA A 41 -9.81 -11.70 15.80
CA ALA A 41 -9.46 -12.23 17.12
C ALA A 41 -8.88 -13.65 17.03
N GLN A 42 -9.47 -14.50 16.18
CA GLN A 42 -8.98 -15.85 15.91
C GLN A 42 -7.56 -15.80 15.34
N ARG A 43 -7.31 -15.03 14.27
CA ARG A 43 -5.97 -14.90 13.69
C ARG A 43 -4.92 -14.34 14.65
N GLN A 44 -5.32 -13.50 15.61
CA GLN A 44 -4.41 -13.03 16.65
C GLN A 44 -4.07 -14.13 17.64
N THR A 45 -5.09 -14.87 18.06
CA THR A 45 -4.96 -16.02 18.95
C THR A 45 -4.10 -17.09 18.31
N ASP A 46 -4.40 -17.52 17.08
CA ASP A 46 -3.65 -18.56 16.38
C ASP A 46 -2.16 -18.23 16.29
N ARG A 47 -1.82 -16.97 15.96
CA ARG A 47 -0.42 -16.51 15.91
C ARG A 47 0.26 -16.54 17.27
N MET A 48 -0.47 -16.24 18.35
CA MET A 48 0.08 -16.34 19.70
C MET A 48 0.22 -17.80 20.14
N THR A 49 -0.76 -18.64 19.84
CA THR A 49 -0.71 -20.08 20.08
C THR A 49 0.48 -20.71 19.37
N GLU A 50 0.73 -20.38 18.10
CA GLU A 50 1.86 -20.91 17.34
C GLU A 50 3.22 -20.44 17.91
N ARG A 51 3.34 -19.15 18.22
CA ARG A 51 4.62 -18.57 18.67
C ARG A 51 4.97 -18.91 20.11
N LEU A 52 3.97 -18.97 20.97
CA LEU A 52 4.14 -19.16 22.41
C LEU A 52 3.80 -20.59 22.84
N LYS A 53 3.31 -21.43 21.93
CA LYS A 53 2.87 -22.80 22.18
C LYS A 53 1.83 -22.87 23.31
N LEU A 54 0.81 -22.02 23.22
CA LEU A 54 -0.24 -21.94 24.24
C LEU A 54 -1.02 -23.25 24.33
N THR A 55 -1.44 -23.62 25.54
CA THR A 55 -2.41 -24.71 25.73
C THR A 55 -3.81 -24.27 25.25
N GLU A 56 -4.70 -25.23 25.01
CA GLU A 56 -6.07 -24.92 24.58
C GLU A 56 -6.82 -24.01 25.56
N ALA A 57 -6.65 -24.25 26.87
CA ALA A 57 -7.25 -23.42 27.91
C ALA A 57 -6.73 -21.97 27.86
N GLN A 58 -5.41 -21.79 27.68
CA GLN A 58 -4.80 -20.47 27.53
C GLN A 58 -5.25 -19.78 26.23
N ALA A 59 -5.29 -20.51 25.12
CA ALA A 59 -5.72 -19.99 23.83
C ALA A 59 -7.17 -19.49 23.89
N LYS A 60 -8.06 -20.18 24.61
CA LYS A 60 -9.45 -19.74 24.79
C LYS A 60 -9.54 -18.40 25.55
N GLN A 61 -8.80 -18.26 26.65
CA GLN A 61 -8.77 -16.99 27.40
C GLN A 61 -8.19 -15.84 26.57
N VAL A 62 -7.14 -16.13 25.81
CA VAL A 62 -6.51 -15.16 24.90
C VAL A 62 -7.47 -14.77 23.77
N TYR A 63 -8.25 -15.70 23.24
CA TYR A 63 -9.27 -15.42 22.23
C TYR A 63 -10.33 -14.45 22.74
N GLU A 64 -10.88 -14.70 23.93
CA GLU A 64 -11.90 -13.83 24.55
C GLU A 64 -11.36 -12.40 24.76
N LEU A 65 -10.12 -12.29 25.25
CA LEU A 65 -9.43 -11.00 25.40
C LEU A 65 -9.25 -10.28 24.06
N ASN A 66 -8.75 -10.98 23.04
CA ASN A 66 -8.56 -10.41 21.70
C ASN A 66 -9.88 -9.96 21.08
N LEU A 67 -10.96 -10.72 21.28
CA LEU A 67 -12.28 -10.39 20.75
C LEU A 67 -12.81 -9.10 21.36
N ALA A 68 -12.68 -8.94 22.68
CA ALA A 68 -13.07 -7.72 23.37
C ALA A 68 -12.26 -6.52 22.84
N GLN A 69 -10.94 -6.65 22.75
CA GLN A 69 -10.06 -5.59 22.26
C GLN A 69 -10.37 -5.17 20.81
N VAL A 70 -10.66 -6.14 19.93
CA VAL A 70 -11.00 -5.86 18.53
C VAL A 70 -12.33 -5.12 18.43
N LYS A 71 -13.34 -5.52 19.22
CA LYS A 71 -14.64 -4.84 19.27
C LYS A 71 -14.49 -3.40 19.78
N GLU A 72 -13.70 -3.19 20.82
CA GLU A 72 -13.42 -1.84 21.36
C GLU A 72 -12.73 -0.96 20.31
N MET A 73 -11.73 -1.50 19.60
CA MET A 73 -11.05 -0.79 18.53
C MET A 73 -12.00 -0.43 17.38
N GLN A 74 -12.95 -1.31 17.03
CA GLN A 74 -13.97 -1.03 16.01
C GLN A 74 -14.90 0.11 16.47
N ALA A 75 -15.41 0.04 17.70
CA ALA A 75 -16.25 1.09 18.26
C ALA A 75 -15.52 2.44 18.33
N MET A 76 -14.24 2.45 18.72
CA MET A 76 -13.42 3.66 18.73
C MET A 76 -13.22 4.22 17.31
N ARG A 77 -12.97 3.36 16.31
CA ARG A 77 -12.86 3.78 14.91
C ARG A 77 -14.14 4.40 14.38
N GLU A 78 -15.29 3.84 14.72
CA GLU A 78 -16.59 4.39 14.34
C GLU A 78 -16.84 5.75 15.00
N LYS A 79 -16.57 5.88 16.30
CA LYS A 79 -16.63 7.17 17.00
C LYS A 79 -15.73 8.22 16.34
N MET A 80 -14.49 7.86 16.01
CA MET A 80 -13.57 8.77 15.33
C MET A 80 -14.03 9.14 13.92
N ARG A 81 -14.64 8.21 13.17
CA ARG A 81 -15.23 8.52 11.85
C ARG A 81 -16.39 9.49 11.97
N ALA A 82 -17.29 9.26 12.93
CA ALA A 82 -18.42 10.13 13.19
C ALA A 82 -17.94 11.54 13.60
N ALA A 83 -16.97 11.63 14.51
CA ALA A 83 -16.37 12.89 14.93
C ALA A 83 -15.74 13.66 13.76
N ARG A 84 -14.97 12.98 12.90
CA ARG A 84 -14.39 13.60 11.68
C ARG A 84 -15.45 14.10 10.71
N LYS A 85 -16.55 13.34 10.54
CA LYS A 85 -17.65 13.78 9.68
C LYS A 85 -18.30 15.04 10.26
N ALA A 86 -18.59 15.06 11.55
CA ALA A 86 -19.15 16.24 12.21
C ALA A 86 -18.22 17.46 12.14
N GLU A 87 -16.91 17.26 12.29
CA GLU A 87 -15.90 18.31 12.09
C GLU A 87 -15.92 18.83 10.66
N ALA A 88 -15.96 17.93 9.66
CA ALA A 88 -16.05 18.32 8.26
C ALA A 88 -17.33 19.09 7.95
N ASP A 89 -18.47 18.69 8.51
CA ASP A 89 -19.75 19.40 8.33
C ASP A 89 -19.68 20.83 8.92
N LYS A 90 -19.08 20.99 10.11
CA LYS A 90 -18.82 22.32 10.71
C LYS A 90 -17.88 23.15 9.85
N MET A 91 -16.78 22.57 9.38
CA MET A 91 -15.80 23.26 8.54
C MET A 91 -16.39 23.70 7.21
N LYS A 92 -17.27 22.90 6.62
CA LYS A 92 -17.99 23.25 5.39
C LYS A 92 -18.91 24.47 5.57
N SER A 93 -19.40 24.72 6.78
CA SER A 93 -20.24 25.90 7.08
C SER A 93 -19.43 27.19 7.30
N ILE A 94 -18.14 27.07 7.63
CA ILE A 94 -17.25 28.21 7.91
C ILE A 94 -16.44 28.61 6.67
N LEU A 95 -16.00 27.62 5.89
CA LEU A 95 -15.10 27.82 4.76
C LEU A 95 -15.87 28.01 3.46
N THR A 96 -15.28 28.78 2.52
CA THR A 96 -15.73 28.74 1.12
C THR A 96 -15.43 27.37 0.51
N THR A 97 -16.12 27.01 -0.58
CA THR A 97 -15.92 25.71 -1.24
C THR A 97 -14.46 25.44 -1.59
N GLU A 98 -13.74 26.43 -2.11
CA GLU A 98 -12.33 26.30 -2.48
C GLU A 98 -11.44 26.06 -1.24
N GLN A 99 -11.67 26.83 -0.17
CA GLN A 99 -10.95 26.65 1.10
C GLN A 99 -11.25 25.29 1.74
N PHE A 100 -12.49 24.81 1.67
CA PHE A 100 -12.87 23.50 2.18
C PHE A 100 -12.21 22.36 1.42
N MET A 101 -12.10 22.46 0.09
CA MET A 101 -11.38 21.45 -0.69
C MET A 101 -9.89 21.42 -0.35
N GLN A 102 -9.25 22.58 -0.20
CA GLN A 102 -7.85 22.67 0.22
C GLN A 102 -7.65 22.10 1.62
N TRP A 103 -8.51 22.47 2.58
CA TRP A 103 -8.51 21.91 3.92
C TRP A 103 -8.72 20.40 3.92
N SER A 104 -9.70 19.87 3.17
CA SER A 104 -9.95 18.44 3.07
C SER A 104 -8.77 17.66 2.50
N GLN A 105 -7.97 18.25 1.60
CA GLN A 105 -6.75 17.62 1.10
C GLN A 105 -5.64 17.62 2.16
N MET A 106 -5.56 18.66 3.00
CA MET A 106 -4.62 18.71 4.13
C MET A 106 -4.97 17.70 5.23
N GLN A 107 -6.25 17.34 5.40
CA GLN A 107 -6.71 16.31 6.36
C GLN A 107 -6.31 14.87 5.98
N GLY A 108 -5.39 14.69 5.03
CA GLY A 108 -4.87 13.42 4.52
C GLY A 108 -4.37 12.44 5.61
N PRO A 109 -3.96 11.22 5.23
CA PRO A 109 -3.67 10.15 6.17
C PRO A 109 -2.69 10.59 7.27
N ARG A 110 -3.14 10.49 8.53
CA ARG A 110 -2.37 10.88 9.71
C ARG A 110 -0.96 10.26 9.69
N PRO A 111 0.09 11.01 10.08
CA PRO A 111 1.43 10.45 10.24
C PRO A 111 1.37 9.24 11.17
N GLY A 112 1.84 8.08 10.69
CA GLY A 112 1.80 6.81 11.43
C GLY A 112 0.74 5.82 10.96
N GLN A 113 -0.23 6.24 10.14
CA GLN A 113 -1.13 5.34 9.41
C GLN A 113 -0.55 5.00 8.04
N HIS A 114 0.74 4.61 8.00
CA HIS A 114 1.24 3.82 6.89
C HIS A 114 0.57 2.45 7.00
N GLY A 115 -0.61 2.35 6.38
CA GLY A 115 -1.06 1.07 5.85
C GLY A 115 0.11 0.43 5.10
N LYS A 116 0.06 -0.89 4.96
CA LYS A 116 0.92 -1.66 4.07
C LYS A 116 0.84 -1.06 2.65
N ALA A 117 1.55 0.02 2.38
CA ALA A 117 1.95 0.38 1.05
C ALA A 117 2.66 -0.87 0.52
N PRO A 118 2.36 -1.34 -0.70
CA PRO A 118 3.29 -2.25 -1.35
C PRO A 118 4.64 -1.57 -1.21
N HIS A 119 5.62 -2.24 -0.59
CA HIS A 119 6.98 -1.72 -0.47
C HIS A 119 7.35 -1.19 -1.85
N MET A 120 7.27 0.14 -2.04
CA MET A 120 7.91 0.75 -3.18
C MET A 120 9.37 0.35 -2.99
N LYS A 121 9.88 -0.48 -3.90
CA LYS A 121 11.31 -0.74 -4.02
C LYS A 121 11.95 0.59 -4.43
N GLY A 122 12.06 1.51 -3.49
CA GLY A 122 12.56 2.86 -3.68
C GLY A 122 13.43 3.20 -2.49
N LYS A 123 14.73 3.00 -2.68
CA LYS A 123 15.83 3.26 -1.75
C LYS A 123 15.74 2.47 -0.44
N LYS A 124 16.24 1.23 -0.51
CA LYS A 124 17.03 0.71 0.62
C LYS A 124 17.98 1.82 1.05
N GLY A 125 17.86 2.29 2.29
CA GLY A 125 18.98 2.94 2.97
C GLY A 125 20.22 2.13 2.65
N GLN A 126 21.28 2.82 2.20
CA GLN A 126 22.48 2.23 1.60
C GLN A 126 22.70 0.82 2.15
N LYS A 127 22.36 -0.19 1.34
CA LYS A 127 22.80 -1.55 1.62
C LYS A 127 24.28 -1.40 1.91
N HIS A 128 24.72 -1.77 3.11
CA HIS A 128 26.12 -2.11 3.29
C HIS A 128 26.45 -3.04 2.12
N GLY A 129 27.30 -2.53 1.21
CA GLY A 129 27.80 -3.33 0.11
C GLY A 129 28.44 -4.55 0.73
N ASP A 130 28.32 -5.68 0.04
CA ASP A 130 28.75 -6.99 0.50
C ASP A 130 30.10 -6.89 1.22
N CYS A 131 30.07 -6.98 2.55
CA CYS A 131 31.29 -7.11 3.33
C CYS A 131 31.82 -8.53 3.03
N PRO A 132 33.09 -8.66 2.61
CA PRO A 132 33.73 -9.97 2.51
C PRO A 132 33.51 -10.73 3.82
N LYS A 133 33.25 -12.04 3.73
CA LYS A 133 32.85 -12.86 4.88
C LYS A 133 33.82 -12.82 6.06
N ASP A 134 35.06 -12.43 5.80
CA ASP A 134 36.15 -12.41 6.79
C ASP A 134 36.44 -11.00 7.37
N CYS A 135 35.60 -10.00 7.11
CA CYS A 135 35.76 -8.67 7.71
C CYS A 135 35.01 -8.56 9.07
N PRO A 136 35.70 -8.27 10.19
CA PRO A 136 35.05 -8.00 11.47
C PRO A 136 34.13 -6.79 11.36
N ARG A 137 32.82 -7.01 11.58
CA ARG A 137 31.75 -6.06 11.24
C ARG A 137 31.76 -4.72 11.98
N LYS A 138 32.62 -4.54 12.99
CA LYS A 138 32.60 -3.32 13.81
C LYS A 138 33.25 -2.10 13.13
N ASP A 139 34.09 -2.31 12.11
CA ASP A 139 34.89 -1.23 11.51
C ASP A 139 34.86 -1.22 9.97
N CYS A 140 33.67 -1.22 9.34
CA CYS A 140 33.57 -1.07 7.88
C CYS A 140 33.16 0.35 7.40
N PRO A 141 34.09 1.33 7.36
CA PRO A 141 34.00 2.49 6.49
C PRO A 141 34.51 2.17 5.07
N ARG A 142 33.72 2.58 4.06
CA ARG A 142 33.81 2.20 2.64
C ARG A 142 35.14 2.42 1.89
N LYS A 143 36.15 3.06 2.49
CA LYS A 143 37.35 3.50 1.74
C LYS A 143 38.54 2.54 1.83
N ASP A 144 38.54 1.61 2.78
CA ASP A 144 39.78 0.93 3.19
C ASP A 144 39.79 -0.60 2.98
N CYS A 145 38.90 -1.14 2.13
CA CYS A 145 39.02 -2.55 1.75
C CYS A 145 40.22 -2.72 0.79
N PRO A 146 41.26 -3.48 1.15
CA PRO A 146 42.48 -3.56 0.34
C PRO A 146 42.14 -4.13 -1.03
N ARG A 147 42.40 -3.35 -2.09
CA ARG A 147 42.43 -3.88 -3.45
C ARG A 147 43.58 -4.90 -3.48
N LYS A 148 43.24 -6.19 -3.52
CA LYS A 148 44.24 -7.23 -3.82
C LYS A 148 44.87 -6.87 -5.17
N LYS A 149 46.20 -6.78 -5.19
CA LYS A 149 47.01 -6.61 -6.40
C LYS A 149 46.79 -7.79 -7.35
#